data_AF-A0A9D2WMR8-F1
#
_entry.id   AF-A0A9D2WMR8-F1
#
_cell.length_a   1.000
_cell.length_b   1.000
_cell.length_c   1.000
_cell.angle_alpha   90.00
_cell.angle_beta   90.00
_cell.angle_gamma   90.00
#
_symmetry.space_group_name_H-M   'P 1'
#
loop_
_entity.id
_entity.type
_entity.pdbx_description
1 polymer ?
#
loop_
_entity_poly.entity_id
_entity_poly.type
_entity_poly.pdbx_seq_one_letter_code
_entity_poly.pdbx_strand_id
1 'polypeptide(L)' 'MGALAGQGATKGLFITTAQFSNEALAYAKKQHTTKVILVDGVMLTNLMIEYNLGVSMETVYEIKRIDTDFFSDENN' A
#
# COMPACT_ATOMS: atom_id res chain seq x y z
N MET A 1 -3.43 22.08 -9.18
CA MET A 1 -3.88 22.61 -7.86
C MET A 1 -5.22 23.34 -7.91
N GLY A 2 -5.74 23.73 -9.08
CA GLY A 2 -7.03 24.44 -9.18
C GLY A 2 -8.20 23.72 -8.49
N ALA A 3 -8.26 22.39 -8.57
CA ALA A 3 -9.32 21.60 -7.94
C ALA A 3 -9.37 21.68 -6.40
N LEU A 4 -8.23 21.84 -5.73
CA LEU A 4 -8.16 21.95 -4.26
C LEU A 4 -8.24 23.40 -3.79
N ALA A 5 -7.49 24.29 -4.47
CA ALA A 5 -7.39 25.70 -4.08
C ALA A 5 -8.73 26.44 -4.25
N GLY A 6 -9.49 26.14 -5.31
CA GLY A 6 -10.80 26.76 -5.55
C GLY A 6 -11.90 26.35 -4.57
N GLN A 7 -11.68 25.29 -3.78
CA GLN A 7 -12.65 24.75 -2.82
C GLN A 7 -12.25 24.99 -1.36
N GLY A 8 -11.16 25.75 -1.11
CA GLY A 8 -10.66 25.99 0.25
C GLY A 8 -10.14 24.72 0.95
N ALA A 9 -9.81 23.66 0.20
CA ALA A 9 -9.40 22.40 0.77
C ALA A 9 -7.99 22.50 1.39
N THR A 10 -7.86 22.06 2.65
CA THR A 10 -6.59 22.04 3.40
C THR A 10 -5.87 20.69 3.30
N LYS A 11 -6.56 19.66 2.79
CA LYS A 11 -6.02 18.33 2.54
C LYS A 11 -6.49 17.82 1.19
N GLY A 12 -5.64 17.06 0.51
CA GLY A 12 -5.98 16.43 -0.76
C GLY A 12 -5.25 15.10 -0.94
N LEU A 13 -5.92 14.16 -1.60
CA LEU A 13 -5.37 12.87 -1.98
C LEU A 13 -5.38 12.77 -3.50
N PHE A 14 -4.23 12.45 -4.10
CA PHE A 14 -4.16 12.10 -5.51
C PHE A 14 -3.74 10.63 -5.61
N ILE A 15 -4.51 9.87 -6.39
CA ILE A 15 -4.28 8.45 -6.63
C ILE A 15 -4.02 8.27 -8.13
N THR A 16 -3.04 7.45 -8.47
CA THR A 16 -2.77 7.01 -9.84
C THR A 16 -2.28 5.58 -9.84
N THR A 17 -2.49 4.84 -10.93
CA THR A 17 -1.93 3.49 -11.12
C THR A 17 -0.49 3.54 -11.63
N ALA A 18 0.00 4.71 -12.07
CA ALA A 18 1.37 4.93 -12.51
C ALA A 18 2.25 5.49 -11.37
N GLN A 19 3.47 5.94 -11.70
CA GLN A 19 4.32 6.68 -10.78
C GLN A 19 4.15 8.20 -10.97
N PHE A 20 4.37 8.95 -9.89
CA PHE A 20 4.50 10.41 -9.98
C PHE A 20 5.90 10.81 -10.43
N SER A 21 6.01 11.91 -11.16
CA SER A 21 7.32 12.49 -11.48
C SER A 21 8.01 13.05 -10.24
N ASN A 22 9.34 13.20 -10.29
CA ASN A 22 10.11 13.78 -9.20
C ASN A 22 9.67 15.21 -8.88
N GLU A 23 9.29 15.98 -9.89
CA GLU A 23 8.78 17.35 -9.74
C GLU A 23 7.45 17.34 -8.98
N ALA A 24 6.55 16.40 -9.27
CA ALA A 24 5.27 16.27 -8.57
C ALA A 24 5.47 15.88 -7.10
N LEU A 25 6.38 14.95 -6.82
CA LEU A 25 6.76 14.56 -5.45
C LEU A 25 7.36 15.76 -4.68
N ALA A 26 8.30 16.48 -5.30
CA ALA A 26 8.93 17.66 -4.70
C ALA A 26 7.92 18.77 -4.47
N TYR A 27 7.00 18.98 -5.40
CA TYR A 27 5.92 19.95 -5.29
C TYR A 27 5.02 19.65 -4.08
N ALA A 28 4.56 18.40 -3.94
CA ALA A 28 3.71 18.01 -2.82
C ALA A 28 4.38 18.21 -1.45
N LYS A 29 5.71 17.94 -1.36
CA LYS A 29 6.50 18.16 -0.14
C LYS A 29 6.67 19.63 0.23
N LYS A 30 6.74 20.52 -0.76
CA LYS A 30 6.93 21.97 -0.55
C LYS A 30 5.63 22.70 -0.18
N GLN A 31 4.47 22.07 -0.34
CA GLN A 31 3.20 22.73 -0.06
C GLN A 31 2.95 22.81 1.45
N HIS A 32 3.00 24.02 2.00
CA HIS A 32 2.83 24.25 3.45
C HIS A 32 1.37 24.47 3.86
N THR A 33 0.54 25.02 2.96
CA THR A 33 -0.85 25.41 3.28
C THR A 33 -1.85 24.29 3.05
N THR A 34 -1.54 23.37 2.14
CA THR A 34 -2.42 22.25 1.76
C THR A 34 -1.62 20.97 1.87
N LYS A 35 -2.02 20.08 2.78
CA LYS A 35 -1.35 18.78 2.92
C LYS A 35 -1.82 17.85 1.81
N VAL A 36 -0.95 17.62 0.84
CA VAL A 36 -1.21 16.72 -0.29
C VAL A 36 -0.54 15.38 -0.04
N ILE A 37 -1.32 14.30 -0.11
CA ILE A 37 -0.83 12.93 -0.11
C ILE A 37 -0.92 12.39 -1.53
N LEU A 38 0.17 11.76 -1.97
CA LEU A 38 0.29 11.13 -3.27
C LEU A 38 0.32 9.61 -3.06
N VAL A 39 -0.57 8.88 -3.72
CA VAL A 39 -0.64 7.42 -3.72
C VAL A 39 -0.41 6.95 -5.14
N ASP A 40 0.76 6.37 -5.38
CA ASP A 40 1.11 5.80 -6.68
C ASP A 40 0.63 4.34 -6.79
N GLY A 41 0.86 3.72 -7.94
CA GLY A 41 0.39 2.37 -8.21
C GLY A 41 0.92 1.34 -7.21
N VAL A 42 2.18 1.44 -6.80
CA VAL A 42 2.79 0.47 -5.87
C VAL A 42 2.16 0.61 -4.49
N MET A 43 2.04 1.84 -3.98
CA MET A 43 1.39 2.09 -2.69
C MET A 43 -0.09 1.68 -2.74
N LEU A 44 -0.79 2.00 -3.83
CA LEU A 44 -2.19 1.60 -4.04
C LEU A 44 -2.34 0.08 -3.99
N THR A 45 -1.52 -0.67 -4.74
CA THR A 45 -1.57 -2.13 -4.75
C THR A 45 -1.27 -2.72 -3.38
N ASN A 46 -0.29 -2.19 -2.65
CA ASN A 46 0.00 -2.64 -1.29
C ASN A 46 -1.20 -2.44 -0.36
N LEU A 47 -1.86 -1.28 -0.42
CA LEU A 47 -3.07 -1.00 0.35
C LEU A 47 -4.24 -1.92 -0.08
N MET A 48 -4.38 -2.20 -1.38
CA MET A 48 -5.38 -3.14 -1.88
C MET A 48 -5.18 -4.53 -1.30
N ILE A 49 -3.95 -5.03 -1.24
CA ILE A 49 -3.62 -6.33 -0.66
C ILE A 49 -3.82 -6.32 0.86
N GLU A 50 -3.26 -5.33 1.56
CA GLU A 50 -3.32 -5.21 3.02
C GLU A 50 -4.77 -5.18 3.55
N TYR A 51 -5.64 -4.45 2.86
CA TYR A 51 -7.05 -4.31 3.26
C TYR A 51 -8.01 -5.20 2.47
N ASN A 52 -7.51 -6.10 1.62
CA ASN A 52 -8.32 -6.95 0.73
C ASN A 52 -9.35 -6.16 -0.11
N LEU A 53 -8.95 -5.01 -0.64
CA LEU A 53 -9.81 -4.13 -1.45
C LEU A 53 -9.59 -4.40 -2.95
N GLY A 54 -10.64 -4.82 -3.65
CA GLY A 54 -10.59 -5.01 -5.11
C GLY A 54 -9.69 -6.14 -5.57
N VAL A 55 -9.28 -7.03 -4.66
CA VAL A 55 -8.48 -8.23 -4.92
C VAL A 55 -9.20 -9.46 -4.39
N SER A 56 -8.88 -10.63 -4.93
CA SER A 56 -9.36 -11.92 -4.47
C SER A 56 -8.19 -12.86 -4.25
N MET A 57 -8.30 -13.75 -3.26
CA MET A 57 -7.32 -14.81 -3.09
C MET A 57 -7.36 -15.76 -4.29
N GLU A 58 -6.25 -15.86 -5.01
CA GLU A 58 -6.12 -16.78 -6.13
C GLU A 58 -5.58 -18.15 -5.69
N THR A 59 -4.60 -18.19 -4.79
CA THR A 59 -3.99 -19.44 -4.30
C THR A 59 -3.43 -19.25 -2.89
N VAL A 60 -3.50 -20.32 -2.08
CA VAL A 60 -2.89 -20.39 -0.74
C VAL A 60 -1.80 -21.45 -0.76
N TYR A 61 -0.62 -21.09 -0.27
CA TYR A 61 0.48 -22.02 -0.07
C TYR A 61 0.77 -22.17 1.42
N GLU A 62 0.72 -23.40 1.91
CA GLU A 62 1.13 -23.73 3.28
C GLU A 62 2.55 -24.30 3.26
N ILE A 63 3.44 -23.71 4.05
CA ILE A 63 4.79 -24.26 4.27
C ILE A 63 4.74 -25.05 5.58
N LYS A 64 4.87 -26.37 5.49
CA LYS A 64 4.87 -27.28 6.64
C LYS A 64 6.29 -27.70 6.97
N ARG A 65 6.60 -27.78 8.26
CA ARG A 65 7.86 -28.34 8.77
C ARG A 65 7.55 -29.67 9.46
N ILE A 66 8.48 -30.62 9.38
CA ILE A 66 8.39 -31.86 10.16
C ILE A 66 8.38 -31.49 11.65
N ASP A 67 7.41 -32.05 12.37
CA ASP A 67 7.33 -31.98 13.82
C ASP A 67 8.24 -33.05 14.42
N THR A 68 9.47 -32.66 14.77
CA THR A 68 10.46 -33.59 15.30
C THR A 68 10.04 -34.21 16.63
N ASP A 69 9.22 -33.51 17.43
CA ASP A 69 8.83 -33.94 18.77
C ASP A 69 7.76 -35.06 18.69
N PHE A 70 6.87 -34.97 17.70
CA PHE A 70 5.94 -36.05 17.37
C PHE A 70 6.67 -37.33 16.90
N PHE A 71 7.78 -37.18 16.18
CA PHE A 71 8.53 -38.31 15.61
C PHE A 71 9.75 -38.76 16.43
N SER A 72 10.01 -38.18 17.60
CA SER A 72 11.20 -38.51 18.42
C SER A 72 11.02 -39.70 19.37
N ASP A 73 9.81 -40.21 19.58
CA ASP A 73 9.53 -41.33 20.49
C ASP A 73 9.30 -42.67 19.75
N GLU A 74 10.37 -43.23 19.19
CA GLU A 74 10.53 -44.66 18.91
C GLU A 74 11.86 -45.14 19.52
N ASN A 75 11.96 -45.17 20.84
CA ASN A 75 12.99 -45.91 21.56
C ASN A 75 12.34 -46.64 22.76
N ASN A 76 11.77 -47.81 22.48
CA ASN A 76 11.57 -48.87 23.45
C ASN A 76 12.62 -49.94 23.21
#